data_AF-A0A5C7K0A8-F1
#
_entry.id   AF-A0A5C7K0A8-F1
#
_cell.length_a   1.000
_cell.length_b   1.000
_cell.length_c   1.000
_cell.angle_alpha   90.00
_cell.angle_beta   90.00
_cell.angle_gamma   90.00
#
_symmetry.space_group_name_H-M   'P 1'
#
loop_
_entity.id
_entity.type
_entity.pdbx_description
1 polymer ?
#
loop_
_entity_poly.entity_id
_entity_poly.type
_entity_poly.pdbx_seq_one_letter_code
_entity_poly.pdbx_strand_id
1 'polypeptide(L)'
;IEFDENTAWGQLTVLELKLLINLALKQFEAAHDLVGAFLQYNENTAERGLFYQAMNVVLEVLLDDELELADYEANFRRMYGNPRMDAVLGSVDGSVRFPGLTPTNMQLEGLDRHQRLIDSYRKLHAARAKEAAA
;
A
#
# COMPACT_ATOMS: atom_id res chain seq x y z
N ILE A 1 -13.23 -2.19 10.06
CA ILE A 1 -12.21 -3.26 10.07
C ILE A 1 -11.11 -2.81 11.01
N GLU A 2 -10.60 -3.70 11.86
CA GLU A 2 -9.55 -3.40 12.84
C GLU A 2 -8.24 -4.00 12.34
N PHE A 3 -7.42 -3.17 11.73
CA PHE A 3 -6.10 -3.56 11.25
C PHE A 3 -5.07 -3.45 12.39
N ASP A 4 -3.99 -4.22 12.27
CA ASP A 4 -2.81 -4.05 13.11
C ASP A 4 -2.02 -2.84 12.60
N GLU A 5 -1.70 -1.91 13.50
CA GLU A 5 -1.04 -0.63 13.22
C GLU A 5 0.36 -0.78 12.61
N ASN A 6 0.97 -1.96 12.72
CA ASN A 6 2.27 -2.26 12.13
C ASN A 6 2.17 -2.89 10.73
N THR A 7 0.96 -3.15 10.23
CA THR A 7 0.75 -3.73 8.90
C THR A 7 0.58 -2.66 7.84
N ALA A 8 0.81 -3.02 6.57
CA ALA A 8 0.58 -2.13 5.44
C ALA A 8 -0.85 -1.56 5.41
N TRP A 9 -1.85 -2.39 5.74
CA TRP A 9 -3.25 -1.99 5.88
C TRP A 9 -3.50 -1.02 7.04
N GLY A 10 -2.86 -1.24 8.21
CA GLY A 10 -3.03 -0.35 9.37
C GLY A 10 -2.41 1.03 9.18
N GLN A 11 -1.38 1.13 8.34
CA GLN A 11 -0.68 2.37 8.02
C GLN A 11 -1.19 3.03 6.71
N LEU A 12 -2.13 2.41 6.00
CA LEU A 12 -2.63 2.91 4.72
C LEU A 12 -3.40 4.22 4.92
N THR A 13 -3.03 5.25 4.19
CA THR A 13 -3.77 6.53 4.18
C THR A 13 -4.66 6.65 2.94
N VAL A 14 -5.63 7.56 2.99
CA VAL A 14 -6.46 7.88 1.81
C VAL A 14 -5.62 8.44 0.66
N LEU A 15 -4.60 9.23 0.97
CA LEU A 15 -3.67 9.79 -0.02
C LEU A 15 -2.96 8.68 -0.76
N GLU A 16 -2.39 7.74 -0.01
CA GLU A 16 -1.67 6.61 -0.57
C GLU A 16 -2.57 5.69 -1.40
N LEU A 17 -3.79 5.42 -0.93
CA LEU A 17 -4.73 4.62 -1.70
C LEU A 17 -5.06 5.29 -3.05
N LYS A 18 -5.25 6.61 -3.08
CA LYS A 18 -5.45 7.36 -4.33
C LYS A 18 -4.24 7.24 -5.25
N LEU A 19 -3.03 7.36 -4.71
CA LEU A 19 -1.78 7.19 -5.47
C LEU A 19 -1.73 5.80 -6.12
N LEU A 20 -1.96 4.75 -5.34
CA LEU A 20 -1.94 3.37 -5.83
C LEU A 20 -3.04 3.09 -6.88
N ILE A 21 -4.21 3.72 -6.75
CA ILE A 21 -5.28 3.65 -7.76
C ILE A 21 -4.83 4.32 -9.07
N ASN A 22 -4.21 5.50 -9.01
CA ASN A 22 -3.71 6.18 -10.21
C ASN A 22 -2.63 5.35 -10.92
N LEU A 23 -1.73 4.72 -10.17
CA LEU A 23 -0.75 3.76 -10.74
C LEU A 23 -1.44 2.60 -11.45
N ALA A 24 -2.43 1.97 -10.81
CA ALA A 24 -3.18 0.86 -11.42
C ALA A 24 -3.97 1.27 -12.67
N LEU A 25 -4.37 2.54 -12.77
CA LEU A 25 -5.03 3.13 -13.93
C LEU A 25 -4.06 3.71 -14.97
N LYS A 26 -2.74 3.65 -14.72
CA LYS A 26 -1.68 4.25 -15.53
C LYS A 26 -1.81 5.77 -15.72
N GLN A 27 -2.35 6.44 -14.72
CA GLN A 27 -2.44 7.91 -14.64
C GLN A 27 -1.16 8.44 -13.96
N PHE A 28 -0.05 8.42 -14.69
CA PHE A 28 1.28 8.58 -14.11
C PHE A 28 1.58 9.99 -13.61
N GLU A 29 1.10 11.03 -14.28
CA GLU A 29 1.24 12.42 -13.85
C GLU A 29 0.55 12.64 -12.50
N ALA A 30 -0.70 12.19 -12.40
CA ALA A 30 -1.47 12.28 -11.16
C ALA A 30 -0.86 11.40 -10.04
N ALA A 31 -0.33 10.22 -10.39
CA ALA A 31 0.40 9.39 -9.43
C ALA A 31 1.66 10.10 -8.92
N HIS A 32 2.43 10.75 -9.80
CA HIS A 32 3.66 11.46 -9.45
C HIS A 32 3.41 12.63 -8.50
N ASP A 33 2.39 13.45 -8.77
CA ASP A 33 1.97 14.53 -7.86
C ASP A 33 1.61 13.99 -6.47
N LEU A 34 0.89 12.87 -6.41
CA LEU A 34 0.50 12.23 -5.16
C LEU A 34 1.69 11.60 -4.43
N VAL A 35 2.67 11.05 -5.15
CA VAL A 35 3.94 10.56 -4.56
C VAL A 35 4.70 11.72 -3.91
N GLY A 36 4.83 12.86 -4.61
CA GLY A 36 5.46 14.06 -4.08
C GLY A 36 4.77 14.55 -2.79
N ALA A 37 3.43 14.61 -2.80
CA ALA A 37 2.66 14.95 -1.60
C ALA A 37 2.85 13.91 -0.48
N PHE A 38 2.86 12.61 -0.81
CA PHE A 38 3.03 11.54 0.16
C PHE A 38 4.40 11.60 0.86
N LEU A 39 5.46 11.93 0.13
CA LEU A 39 6.82 12.04 0.67
C LEU A 39 7.03 13.25 1.60
N GLN A 40 6.13 14.23 1.59
CA GLN A 40 6.18 15.36 2.55
C GLN A 40 5.74 14.95 3.96
N TYR A 41 5.05 13.82 4.12
CA TYR A 41 4.65 13.30 5.43
C TYR A 41 5.80 12.54 6.10
N ASN A 42 6.28 13.05 7.23
CA ASN A 42 7.45 12.54 7.96
C ASN A 42 7.18 11.31 8.85
N GLU A 43 5.94 10.83 8.94
CA GLU A 43 5.55 9.73 9.84
C GLU A 43 5.66 8.34 9.18
N ASN A 44 6.17 8.27 7.96
CA ASN A 44 6.34 7.00 7.24
C ASN A 44 7.48 6.16 7.80
N THR A 45 7.32 4.83 7.79
CA THR A 45 8.44 3.91 8.05
C THR A 45 9.53 4.10 6.98
N ALA A 46 10.78 3.83 7.33
CA ALA A 46 11.90 3.96 6.40
C ALA A 46 11.71 3.12 5.12
N GLU A 47 11.19 1.91 5.25
CA GLU A 47 10.93 1.03 4.11
C GLU A 47 9.86 1.58 3.17
N ARG A 48 8.76 2.13 3.73
CA ARG A 48 7.68 2.76 2.94
C ARG A 48 8.16 4.03 2.26
N GLY A 49 8.93 4.86 2.97
CA GLY A 49 9.54 6.07 2.41
C GLY A 49 10.47 5.74 1.24
N LEU A 50 11.34 4.75 1.39
CA LEU A 50 12.24 4.31 0.31
C LEU A 50 11.50 3.75 -0.91
N PHE A 51 10.37 3.05 -0.70
CA PHE A 51 9.53 2.59 -1.81
C PHE A 51 8.97 3.78 -2.62
N TYR A 52 8.41 4.78 -1.94
CA TYR A 52 7.84 5.94 -2.65
C TYR A 52 8.90 6.90 -3.20
N GLN A 53 10.09 6.97 -2.61
CA GLN A 53 11.24 7.67 -3.23
C GLN A 53 11.67 7.00 -4.54
N ALA A 54 11.74 5.66 -4.55
CA ALA A 54 12.02 4.90 -5.77
C ALA A 54 10.90 5.08 -6.82
N MET A 55 9.63 5.05 -6.40
CA MET A 55 8.49 5.35 -7.26
C MET A 55 8.58 6.75 -7.86
N ASN A 56 8.97 7.75 -7.06
CA ASN A 56 9.09 9.14 -7.52
C ASN A 56 10.06 9.25 -8.70
N VAL A 57 11.29 8.77 -8.53
CA VAL A 57 12.31 8.90 -9.57
C VAL A 57 12.00 8.06 -10.81
N VAL A 58 11.30 6.93 -10.66
CA VAL A 58 10.86 6.13 -11.81
C VAL A 58 9.77 6.86 -12.59
N LEU A 59 8.79 7.46 -11.91
CA LEU A 59 7.75 8.25 -12.57
C LEU A 59 8.33 9.53 -13.21
N GLU A 60 9.28 10.18 -12.55
CA GLU A 60 9.99 11.36 -13.10
C GLU A 60 10.66 11.02 -14.43
N VAL A 61 11.40 9.89 -14.50
CA VAL A 61 12.02 9.42 -15.74
C VAL A 61 11.00 9.00 -16.79
N LEU A 62 9.89 8.36 -16.40
CA LEU A 62 8.87 7.90 -17.34
C LEU A 62 8.04 9.03 -17.96
N LEU A 63 7.90 10.15 -17.25
CA LEU A 63 7.13 11.32 -17.69
C LEU A 63 7.99 12.32 -18.48
N ASP A 64 9.31 12.10 -18.55
CA ASP A 64 10.24 12.93 -19.30
C ASP A 64 10.57 12.28 -20.65
N ASP A 65 10.13 12.91 -21.74
CA ASP A 65 10.34 12.42 -23.11
C ASP A 65 11.82 12.37 -23.53
N GLU A 66 12.72 13.02 -22.80
CA GLU A 66 14.16 13.03 -23.06
C GLU A 66 14.92 11.90 -22.35
N LEU A 67 14.26 11.14 -21.45
CA LEU A 67 14.89 10.13 -20.59
C LEU A 67 14.44 8.70 -20.93
N GLU A 68 15.38 7.76 -20.83
CA GLU A 68 15.14 6.32 -21.04
C GLU A 68 15.35 5.56 -19.73
N LEU A 69 14.30 4.90 -19.21
CA LEU A 69 14.35 4.20 -17.92
C LEU A 69 15.46 3.13 -17.85
N ALA A 70 15.77 2.49 -18.98
CA ALA A 70 16.81 1.49 -19.09
C ALA A 70 18.21 2.02 -18.73
N ASP A 71 18.47 3.31 -18.96
CA ASP A 71 19.75 3.96 -18.64
C ASP A 71 19.94 4.17 -17.13
N TYR A 72 18.84 4.23 -16.37
CA TYR A 72 18.84 4.53 -14.94
C TYR A 72 18.61 3.30 -14.06
N GLU A 73 17.96 2.26 -14.59
CA GLU A 73 17.52 1.09 -13.80
C GLU A 73 18.67 0.47 -12.98
N ALA A 74 19.85 0.30 -13.58
CA ALA A 74 21.01 -0.26 -12.88
C ALA A 74 21.45 0.58 -11.66
N ASN A 75 21.35 1.91 -11.75
CA ASN A 75 21.69 2.81 -10.66
C ASN A 75 20.58 2.87 -9.60
N PHE A 76 19.32 2.90 -10.02
CA PHE A 76 18.19 2.82 -9.11
C PHE A 76 18.18 1.52 -8.31
N ARG A 77 18.53 0.38 -8.92
CA ARG A 77 18.70 -0.90 -8.23
C ARG A 77 19.83 -0.87 -7.20
N ARG A 78 20.93 -0.15 -7.45
CA ARG A 78 22.00 0.05 -6.46
C ARG A 78 21.53 0.92 -5.29
N MET A 79 20.73 1.95 -5.57
CA MET A 79 20.26 2.91 -4.56
C MET A 79 19.12 2.36 -3.70
N TYR A 80 18.14 1.71 -4.31
CA TYR A 80 16.92 1.25 -3.64
C TYR A 80 16.86 -0.29 -3.46
N GLY A 81 17.80 -1.04 -4.00
CA GLY A 81 17.82 -2.49 -3.93
C GLY A 81 16.84 -3.16 -4.91
N ASN A 82 17.17 -4.40 -5.29
CA ASN A 82 16.37 -5.14 -6.27
C ASN A 82 14.91 -5.34 -5.85
N PRO A 83 14.58 -5.81 -4.62
CA PRO A 83 13.20 -6.10 -4.27
C PRO A 83 12.27 -4.89 -4.38
N ARG A 84 12.77 -3.70 -4.02
CA ARG A 84 12.01 -2.45 -4.08
C ARG A 84 11.81 -1.99 -5.51
N MET A 85 12.87 -2.05 -6.32
CA MET A 85 12.78 -1.72 -7.74
C MET A 85 11.86 -2.68 -8.50
N ASP A 86 11.89 -3.98 -8.20
CA ASP A 86 10.99 -4.95 -8.82
C ASP A 86 9.52 -4.63 -8.50
N ALA A 87 9.22 -4.24 -7.26
CA ALA A 87 7.87 -3.83 -6.86
C ALA A 87 7.43 -2.50 -7.51
N VAL A 88 8.34 -1.52 -7.64
CA VAL A 88 8.05 -0.23 -8.29
C VAL A 88 7.81 -0.43 -9.79
N LEU A 89 8.72 -1.11 -10.49
CA LEU A 89 8.59 -1.37 -11.94
C LEU A 89 7.34 -2.21 -12.22
N GLY A 90 7.08 -3.24 -11.41
CA GLY A 90 5.85 -4.04 -11.51
C GLY A 90 4.58 -3.22 -11.23
N SER A 91 4.65 -2.20 -10.39
CA SER A 91 3.52 -1.29 -10.14
C SER A 91 3.26 -0.36 -11.32
N VAL A 92 4.30 0.09 -12.02
CA VAL A 92 4.20 0.91 -13.23
C VAL A 92 3.65 0.10 -14.40
N ASP A 93 4.19 -1.11 -14.64
CA ASP A 93 3.74 -1.94 -15.77
C ASP A 93 2.34 -2.55 -15.53
N GLY A 94 1.94 -2.66 -14.26
CA GLY A 94 0.64 -3.11 -13.77
C GLY A 94 0.58 -4.60 -13.38
N SER A 95 1.71 -5.30 -13.39
CA SER A 95 1.86 -6.70 -12.94
C SER A 95 1.77 -6.85 -11.43
N VAL A 96 2.19 -5.82 -10.68
CA VAL A 96 1.98 -5.69 -9.24
C VAL A 96 0.97 -4.57 -9.02
N ARG A 97 -0.07 -4.81 -8.23
CA ARG A 97 -1.03 -3.77 -7.86
C ARG A 97 -1.16 -3.75 -6.36
N PHE A 98 -1.25 -2.55 -5.81
CA PHE A 98 -1.41 -2.33 -4.36
C PHE A 98 -0.34 -3.07 -3.53
N PRO A 99 0.96 -2.81 -3.76
CA PRO A 99 2.05 -3.50 -3.08
C PRO A 99 1.89 -3.43 -1.55
N GLY A 100 2.05 -4.58 -0.89
CA GLY A 100 1.86 -4.74 0.55
C GLY A 100 0.41 -4.91 1.01
N LEU A 101 -0.60 -4.57 0.18
CA LEU A 101 -2.01 -4.76 0.52
C LEU A 101 -2.48 -6.17 0.12
N THR A 102 -2.33 -7.12 1.05
CA THR A 102 -2.81 -8.48 0.83
C THR A 102 -4.34 -8.50 0.68
N PRO A 103 -4.89 -9.23 -0.32
CA PRO A 103 -6.33 -9.39 -0.45
C PRO A 103 -6.96 -9.98 0.81
N THR A 104 -8.20 -9.55 1.10
CA THR A 104 -9.02 -10.14 2.15
C THR A 104 -10.38 -10.54 1.57
N ASN A 105 -11.21 -11.24 2.35
CA ASN A 105 -12.53 -11.71 1.97
C ASN A 105 -13.61 -11.13 2.91
N MET A 106 -14.87 -11.45 2.62
CA MET A 106 -16.00 -11.01 3.46
C MET A 106 -15.96 -11.60 4.88
N GLN A 107 -15.20 -12.68 5.08
CA GLN A 107 -14.97 -13.30 6.38
C GLN A 107 -13.85 -12.60 7.17
N LEU A 108 -13.12 -11.68 6.54
CA LEU A 108 -12.00 -10.92 7.11
C LEU A 108 -10.87 -11.84 7.61
N GLU A 109 -10.67 -12.96 6.92
CA GLU A 109 -9.60 -13.91 7.21
C GLU A 109 -8.21 -13.26 6.99
N GLY A 110 -7.24 -13.64 7.82
CA GLY A 110 -5.92 -13.02 7.86
C GLY A 110 -5.82 -11.72 8.67
N LEU A 111 -6.95 -11.21 9.20
CA LEU A 111 -7.00 -10.03 10.06
C LEU A 111 -7.17 -10.41 11.54
N ASP A 112 -6.15 -11.00 12.15
CA ASP A 112 -6.19 -11.59 13.50
C ASP A 112 -6.74 -10.65 14.57
N ARG A 113 -6.34 -9.37 14.52
CA ARG A 113 -6.84 -8.35 15.46
C ARG A 113 -8.36 -8.19 15.34
N HIS A 114 -8.88 -8.13 14.12
CA HIS A 114 -10.31 -8.05 13.88
C HIS A 114 -11.05 -9.34 14.24
N GLN A 115 -10.44 -10.51 14.03
CA GLN A 115 -11.04 -11.80 14.43
C GLN A 115 -11.25 -11.88 15.95
N ARG A 116 -10.28 -11.41 16.75
CA ARG A 116 -10.44 -11.33 18.21
C ARG A 116 -11.58 -10.40 18.64
N LEU A 117 -11.81 -9.30 17.91
CA LEU A 117 -12.95 -8.41 18.14
C LEU A 117 -14.27 -9.14 17.85
N ILE A 118 -14.35 -9.86 16.73
CA ILE A 118 -15.53 -10.66 16.36
C ILE A 118 -15.82 -11.72 17.42
N ASP A 119 -14.79 -12.42 17.93
CA ASP A 119 -14.98 -13.43 18.97
C ASP A 119 -15.48 -12.83 20.28
N SER A 120 -15.01 -11.65 20.64
CA SER A 120 -15.52 -10.90 21.79
C SER A 120 -16.99 -10.50 21.58
N TYR A 121 -17.34 -10.07 20.37
CA TYR A 121 -18.72 -9.72 20.01
C TYR A 121 -19.67 -10.92 20.01
N ARG A 122 -19.21 -12.10 19.55
CA ARG A 122 -19.96 -13.36 19.61
C ARG A 122 -20.31 -13.76 21.03
N LYS A 123 -19.39 -13.59 21.99
CA LYS A 123 -19.66 -13.84 23.41
C LYS A 123 -20.78 -12.96 23.95
N LEU A 124 -20.79 -11.68 23.59
CA LEU A 124 -21.84 -10.74 23.98
C LEU A 124 -23.20 -11.13 23.38
N HIS A 125 -23.25 -11.49 22.10
CA HIS A 125 -24.48 -11.95 21.46
C HIS A 125 -25.04 -13.21 22.08
N ALA A 126 -24.19 -14.18 22.42
CA ALA A 126 -24.61 -15.39 23.11
C ALA A 126 -25.23 -15.07 24.49
N ALA A 127 -24.70 -14.09 25.22
CA ALA A 127 -25.27 -13.64 26.49
C ALA A 127 -26.65 -12.98 26.29
N ARG A 128 -26.78 -12.06 25.33
CA ARG A 128 -28.05 -11.40 25.00
C ARG A 128 -29.14 -12.39 24.57
N ALA A 129 -28.79 -13.39 23.77
CA ALA A 129 -29.73 -14.42 23.34
C ALA A 129 -30.25 -15.26 24.52
N LYS A 130 -29.40 -15.54 25.51
CA LYS A 130 -29.81 -16.22 26.74
C LYS A 130 -30.75 -15.37 27.59
N GLU A 131 -30.47 -14.07 27.72
CA GLU A 131 -31.36 -13.16 28.46
C GLU A 131 -32.72 -12.97 27.78
N ALA A 132 -32.76 -12.84 26.45
CA ALA A 132 -34.02 -12.67 25.71
C ALA A 132 -34.90 -13.94 25.70
N ALA A 133 -34.32 -15.11 25.95
CA ALA A 133 -35.03 -16.39 26.03
C ALA A 133 -35.49 -16.74 27.46
N ALA A 134 -35.10 -15.95 28.46
CA ALA A 134 -35.50 -16.09 29.86
C ALA A 134 -36.76 -15.26 30.16
#